data_AF-A0A9E1IQD4-F1
#
_entry.id   AF-A0A9E1IQD4-F1
#
_cell.length_a   1.000
_cell.length_b   1.000
_cell.length_c   1.000
_cell.angle_alpha   90.00
_cell.angle_beta   90.00
_cell.angle_gamma   90.00
#
_symmetry.space_group_name_H-M   'P 1'
#
loop_
_entity.id
_entity.type
_entity.pdbx_description
1 polymer ?
#
loop_
_entity_poly.entity_id
_entity_poly.type
_entity_poly.pdbx_seq_one_letter_code
_entity_poly.pdbx_strand_id
1 'polypeptide(L)'
;MKKVFISAAIAALSFSPVSLMAGVSKDLPMPSGTPSADQIIEQVYFVNHFYALKNFGIKKKGKNITVIVSRTEGKSPTTLTVERYLNNDYSDGKVASKDVAIFRSGKLKGTGMLITDYVDDAKSQSYAIWLPALRKIRRFAEPAHDDAWGGTDFTFGDVMLRKPQHESHKLLGTETFSGCLGAMDVPKSQRNKYMKKLPEGSCVSKSKEVFKVESTPKKDNWWYDNRVSYVDTKSF
;
A
#
# COMPACT_ATOMS: atom_id res chain seq x y z
N MET A 1 -49.65 46.75 -26.04
CA MET A 1 -49.28 45.69 -25.06
C MET A 1 -49.10 44.36 -25.80
N LYS A 2 -47.86 43.95 -26.09
CA LYS A 2 -47.55 42.60 -26.61
C LYS A 2 -46.81 41.86 -25.50
N LYS A 3 -47.42 40.83 -24.92
CA LYS A 3 -46.79 39.99 -23.89
C LYS A 3 -45.89 38.97 -24.59
N VAL A 4 -44.59 39.10 -24.36
CA VAL A 4 -43.57 38.10 -24.71
C VAL A 4 -43.57 37.04 -23.61
N PHE A 5 -43.75 35.76 -23.97
CA PHE A 5 -43.50 34.64 -23.07
C PHE A 5 -42.09 34.13 -23.34
N ILE A 6 -41.16 34.41 -22.42
CA ILE A 6 -39.85 33.77 -22.36
C ILE A 6 -40.01 32.53 -21.49
N SER A 7 -40.04 31.36 -22.11
CA SER A 7 -39.95 30.08 -21.41
C SER A 7 -38.50 29.87 -20.97
N ALA A 8 -38.21 30.14 -19.70
CA ALA A 8 -36.94 29.77 -19.08
C ALA A 8 -36.99 28.28 -18.71
N ALA A 9 -36.34 27.44 -19.51
CA ALA A 9 -36.07 26.06 -19.13
C ALA A 9 -34.95 26.05 -18.09
N ILE A 10 -35.32 25.88 -16.82
CA ILE A 10 -34.35 25.65 -15.74
C ILE A 10 -33.86 24.21 -15.89
N ALA A 11 -32.73 24.04 -16.57
CA ALA A 11 -31.96 22.80 -16.49
C ALA A 11 -31.41 22.70 -15.06
N ALA A 12 -32.05 21.89 -14.22
CA ALA A 12 -31.50 21.50 -12.93
C ALA A 12 -30.28 20.62 -13.20
N LEU A 13 -29.10 21.25 -13.32
CA LEU A 13 -27.83 20.56 -13.20
C LEU A 13 -27.75 20.00 -11.78
N SER A 14 -28.10 18.73 -11.64
CA SER A 14 -27.79 17.95 -10.45
C SER A 14 -26.27 17.80 -10.38
N PHE A 15 -25.61 18.80 -9.81
CA PHE A 15 -24.26 18.63 -9.30
C PHE A 15 -24.37 17.67 -8.13
N SER A 16 -24.18 16.38 -8.40
CA SER A 16 -23.77 15.45 -7.36
C SER A 16 -22.52 16.06 -6.74
N PRO A 17 -22.49 16.35 -5.43
CA PRO A 17 -21.26 16.75 -4.80
C PRO A 17 -20.28 15.61 -5.07
N VAL A 18 -19.21 15.90 -5.82
CA VAL A 18 -18.00 15.10 -5.76
C VAL A 18 -17.57 15.28 -4.32
N SER A 19 -17.99 14.35 -3.48
CA SER A 19 -17.56 14.27 -2.10
C SER A 19 -16.04 14.17 -2.18
N LEU A 20 -15.36 15.27 -1.88
CA LEU A 20 -13.95 15.30 -1.50
C LEU A 20 -13.83 14.54 -0.17
N MET A 21 -14.15 13.25 -0.17
CA MET A 21 -13.76 12.35 0.89
C MET A 21 -12.31 12.04 0.58
N ALA A 22 -11.42 12.81 1.20
CA ALA A 22 -10.02 12.44 1.26
C ALA A 22 -9.94 11.11 2.02
N GLY A 23 -9.75 10.02 1.29
CA GLY A 23 -9.48 8.68 1.83
C GLY A 23 -10.43 7.60 1.33
N VAL A 24 -9.92 6.37 1.29
CA VAL A 24 -10.70 5.18 0.93
C VAL A 24 -11.52 4.71 2.15
N SER A 25 -12.82 4.48 1.95
CA SER A 25 -13.70 4.01 3.02
C SER A 25 -13.34 2.59 3.49
N LYS A 26 -13.48 2.32 4.80
CA LYS A 26 -13.41 0.94 5.35
C LYS A 26 -14.64 0.09 5.04
N ASP A 27 -15.71 0.73 4.58
CA ASP A 27 -16.94 0.08 4.13
C ASP A 27 -17.07 0.17 2.60
N LEU A 28 -15.95 0.24 1.87
CA LEU A 28 -15.93 0.38 0.41
C LEU A 28 -16.66 -0.81 -0.25
N PRO A 29 -17.79 -0.58 -0.94
CA PRO A 29 -18.52 -1.65 -1.60
C PRO A 29 -17.75 -2.10 -2.85
N MET A 30 -17.89 -3.39 -3.19
CA MET A 30 -17.43 -3.90 -4.48
C MET A 30 -18.08 -3.11 -5.62
N PRO A 31 -17.31 -2.69 -6.64
CA PRO A 31 -17.88 -1.95 -7.76
C PRO A 31 -18.85 -2.84 -8.55
N SER A 32 -19.91 -2.24 -9.06
CA SER A 32 -20.87 -2.88 -9.97
C SER A 32 -20.63 -2.45 -11.42
N GLY A 33 -20.86 -3.37 -12.36
CA GLY A 33 -20.59 -3.13 -13.78
C GLY A 33 -19.09 -3.03 -14.08
N THR A 34 -18.73 -2.23 -15.09
CA THR A 34 -17.33 -1.97 -15.44
C THR A 34 -16.78 -0.84 -14.55
N PRO A 35 -15.81 -1.11 -13.67
CA PRO A 35 -15.29 -0.10 -12.75
C PRO A 35 -14.44 0.94 -13.49
N SER A 36 -14.46 2.17 -12.97
CA SER A 36 -13.51 3.23 -13.35
C SER A 36 -12.10 2.94 -12.81
N ALA A 37 -11.10 3.65 -13.34
CA ALA A 37 -9.72 3.56 -12.87
C ALA A 37 -9.58 3.87 -11.37
N ASP A 38 -10.29 4.89 -10.90
CA ASP A 38 -10.28 5.30 -9.49
C ASP A 38 -10.88 4.19 -8.61
N GLN A 39 -12.04 3.64 -8.99
CA GLN A 39 -12.67 2.53 -8.25
C GLN A 39 -11.77 1.30 -8.16
N ILE A 40 -11.02 0.98 -9.24
CA ILE A 40 -10.06 -0.13 -9.22
C ILE A 40 -8.94 0.14 -8.20
N ILE A 41 -8.37 1.35 -8.20
CA ILE A 41 -7.25 1.69 -7.30
C ILE A 41 -7.72 1.84 -5.85
N GLU A 42 -8.92 2.35 -5.61
CA GLU A 42 -9.55 2.36 -4.29
C GLU A 42 -9.71 0.95 -3.74
N GLN A 43 -10.14 -0.01 -4.56
CA GLN A 43 -10.22 -1.41 -4.15
C GLN A 43 -8.86 -2.03 -3.85
N VAL A 44 -7.85 -1.78 -4.70
CA VAL A 44 -6.47 -2.21 -4.43
C VAL A 44 -5.96 -1.61 -3.11
N TYR A 45 -6.25 -0.34 -2.84
CA TYR A 45 -5.87 0.31 -1.60
C TYR A 45 -6.58 -0.31 -0.40
N PHE A 46 -7.89 -0.54 -0.50
CA PHE A 46 -8.71 -1.19 0.52
C PHE A 46 -8.14 -2.56 0.92
N VAL A 47 -7.78 -3.38 -0.07
CA VAL A 47 -7.22 -4.72 0.14
C VAL A 47 -5.82 -4.63 0.77
N ASN A 48 -4.94 -3.79 0.24
CA ASN A 48 -3.57 -3.64 0.76
C ASN A 48 -3.52 -3.08 2.19
N HIS A 49 -4.53 -2.31 2.60
CA HIS A 49 -4.65 -1.78 3.97
C HIS A 49 -5.47 -2.69 4.89
N PHE A 50 -5.89 -3.87 4.41
CA PHE A 50 -6.65 -4.87 5.16
C PHE A 50 -7.91 -4.29 5.81
N TYR A 51 -8.60 -3.37 5.14
CA TYR A 51 -9.76 -2.68 5.71
C TYR A 51 -10.94 -3.62 6.00
N ALA A 52 -11.03 -4.75 5.29
CA ALA A 52 -11.97 -5.82 5.62
C ALA A 52 -11.69 -6.54 6.96
N LEU A 53 -10.52 -6.32 7.59
CA LEU A 53 -10.11 -6.97 8.84
C LEU A 53 -9.97 -5.94 9.96
N LYS A 54 -10.60 -6.22 11.10
CA LYS A 54 -10.42 -5.44 12.34
C LYS A 54 -8.97 -5.44 12.81
N ASN A 55 -8.35 -6.62 12.80
CA ASN A 55 -6.98 -6.83 13.23
C ASN A 55 -6.31 -7.86 12.33
N PHE A 56 -5.04 -7.66 12.02
CA PHE A 56 -4.25 -8.59 11.22
C PHE A 56 -2.84 -8.71 11.79
N GLY A 57 -2.24 -9.89 11.69
CA GLY A 57 -0.91 -10.13 12.24
C GLY A 57 -0.12 -11.14 11.45
N ILE A 58 1.07 -10.75 10.99
CA ILE A 58 2.06 -11.64 10.40
C ILE A 58 3.09 -11.94 11.48
N LYS A 59 2.91 -13.09 12.14
CA LYS A 59 3.78 -13.56 13.23
C LYS A 59 4.54 -14.81 12.83
N LYS A 60 5.60 -15.12 13.56
CA LYS A 60 6.28 -16.41 13.44
C LYS A 60 5.29 -17.53 13.77
N LYS A 61 5.17 -18.51 12.87
CA LYS A 61 4.41 -19.76 13.08
C LYS A 61 5.33 -20.95 12.80
N GLY A 62 5.71 -21.66 13.87
CA GLY A 62 6.67 -22.76 13.78
C GLY A 62 8.01 -22.30 13.19
N LYS A 63 8.37 -22.80 12.00
CA LYS A 63 9.59 -22.42 11.26
C LYS A 63 9.37 -21.28 10.26
N ASN A 64 8.14 -20.81 10.09
CA ASN A 64 7.81 -19.75 9.13
C ASN A 64 7.83 -18.40 9.83
N ILE A 65 8.50 -17.42 9.22
CA ILE A 65 8.56 -16.02 9.63
C ILE A 65 8.77 -15.17 8.37
N THR A 66 8.29 -13.94 8.35
CA THR A 66 8.59 -13.02 7.26
C THR A 66 10.08 -12.67 7.28
N VAL A 67 10.71 -12.77 6.11
CA VAL A 67 12.12 -12.47 5.91
C VAL A 67 12.23 -11.44 4.80
N ILE A 68 12.86 -10.33 5.10
CA ILE A 68 13.33 -9.36 4.11
C ILE A 68 14.73 -9.80 3.72
N VAL A 69 14.94 -10.01 2.41
CA VAL A 69 16.24 -10.35 1.84
C VAL A 69 16.72 -9.14 1.04
N SER A 70 17.87 -8.59 1.43
CA SER A 70 18.49 -7.44 0.74
C SER A 70 19.78 -7.88 0.06
N ARG A 71 19.98 -7.43 -1.17
CA ARG A 71 21.15 -7.73 -1.99
C ARG A 71 21.81 -6.45 -2.44
N THR A 72 22.95 -6.13 -1.86
CA THR A 72 23.80 -5.05 -2.36
C THR A 72 24.82 -5.64 -3.31
N GLU A 73 25.04 -4.99 -4.45
CA GLU A 73 26.05 -5.40 -5.41
C GLU A 73 27.44 -5.54 -4.74
N GLY A 74 28.17 -6.62 -5.10
CA GLY A 74 29.48 -6.93 -4.53
C GLY A 74 29.48 -7.38 -3.06
N LYS A 75 28.33 -7.46 -2.38
CA LYS A 75 28.23 -7.89 -0.97
C LYS A 75 27.39 -9.16 -0.81
N SER A 76 27.64 -9.90 0.27
CA SER A 76 26.79 -11.03 0.63
C SER A 76 25.37 -10.55 1.00
N PRO A 77 24.32 -11.30 0.63
CA PRO A 77 22.95 -10.95 0.98
C PRO A 77 22.74 -10.87 2.50
N THR A 78 21.95 -9.90 2.93
CA THR A 78 21.54 -9.77 4.33
C THR A 78 20.09 -10.12 4.52
N THR A 79 19.73 -10.57 5.73
CA THR A 79 18.35 -10.93 6.06
C THR A 79 17.88 -10.28 7.36
N LEU A 80 16.69 -9.70 7.33
CA LEU A 80 15.97 -9.22 8.50
C LEU A 80 14.66 -10.01 8.63
N THR A 81 14.41 -10.58 9.80
CA THR A 81 13.11 -11.17 10.09
C THR A 81 12.22 -10.16 10.77
N VAL A 82 10.98 -10.06 10.33
CA VAL A 82 10.01 -9.06 10.83
C VAL A 82 8.70 -9.75 11.20
N GLU A 83 8.07 -9.25 12.24
CA GLU A 83 6.65 -9.52 12.55
C GLU A 83 5.88 -8.21 12.42
N ARG A 84 4.65 -8.29 11.95
CA ARG A 84 3.78 -7.12 11.74
C ARG A 84 2.45 -7.33 12.44
N TYR A 85 1.92 -6.30 13.08
CA TYR A 85 0.61 -6.32 13.71
C TYR A 85 -0.13 -5.03 13.37
N LEU A 86 -1.30 -5.19 12.75
CA LEU A 86 -2.18 -4.12 12.33
C LEU A 86 -3.47 -4.17 13.15
N ASN A 87 -3.91 -3.02 13.61
CA ASN A 87 -5.22 -2.79 14.20
C ASN A 87 -5.93 -1.66 13.42
N ASN A 88 -7.09 -1.98 12.86
CA ASN A 88 -7.98 -1.08 12.12
C ASN A 88 -9.28 -0.77 12.91
N ASP A 89 -9.45 -1.31 14.11
CA ASP A 89 -10.67 -1.20 14.94
C ASP A 89 -10.49 -0.12 16.02
N TYR A 90 -10.57 1.14 15.59
CA TYR A 90 -10.56 2.32 16.45
C TYR A 90 -11.89 3.07 16.34
N SER A 91 -12.49 3.42 17.48
CA SER A 91 -13.78 4.12 17.58
C SER A 91 -13.67 5.53 18.15
N ASP A 92 -12.45 6.04 18.35
CA ASP A 92 -12.20 7.36 18.96
C ASP A 92 -12.40 8.54 18.00
N GLY A 93 -12.74 8.26 16.73
CA GLY A 93 -12.93 9.25 15.67
C GLY A 93 -11.65 10.01 15.27
N LYS A 94 -10.48 9.57 15.75
CA LYS A 94 -9.19 10.26 15.54
C LYS A 94 -8.18 9.35 14.85
N VAL A 95 -8.03 8.13 15.34
CA VAL A 95 -7.10 7.15 14.81
C VAL A 95 -7.81 6.29 13.78
N ALA A 96 -7.26 6.21 12.57
CA ALA A 96 -7.75 5.29 11.56
C ALA A 96 -7.17 3.89 11.79
N SER A 97 -5.86 3.79 12.01
CA SER A 97 -5.20 2.51 12.25
C SER A 97 -3.91 2.67 13.06
N LYS A 98 -3.44 1.56 13.61
CA LYS A 98 -2.06 1.45 14.09
C LYS A 98 -1.43 0.18 13.57
N ASP A 99 -0.22 0.34 13.04
CA ASP A 99 0.59 -0.75 12.53
C ASP A 99 1.94 -0.79 13.26
N VAL A 100 2.34 -1.95 13.75
CA VAL A 100 3.64 -2.15 14.37
C VAL A 100 4.44 -3.23 13.66
N ALA A 101 5.63 -2.85 13.19
CA ALA A 101 6.65 -3.75 12.69
C ALA A 101 7.70 -4.00 13.78
N ILE A 102 7.99 -5.27 14.08
CA ILE A 102 8.97 -5.69 15.09
C ILE A 102 10.05 -6.54 14.42
N PHE A 103 11.29 -6.07 14.45
CA PHE A 103 12.42 -6.80 13.91
C PHE A 103 12.91 -7.86 14.89
N ARG A 104 12.99 -9.12 14.45
CA ARG A 104 13.37 -10.28 15.26
C ARG A 104 14.81 -10.76 15.04
N SER A 105 15.55 -10.18 14.08
CA SER A 105 16.93 -10.54 13.76
C SER A 105 17.78 -9.34 13.31
N GLY A 106 19.07 -9.59 13.09
CA GLY A 106 20.02 -8.60 12.59
C GLY A 106 20.31 -7.47 13.59
N LYS A 107 20.88 -6.38 13.09
CA LYS A 107 21.21 -5.19 13.90
C LYS A 107 19.97 -4.51 14.50
N LEU A 108 18.81 -4.71 13.88
CA LEU A 108 17.54 -4.16 14.35
C LEU A 108 16.81 -5.08 15.35
N LYS A 109 17.39 -6.21 15.79
CA LYS A 109 16.71 -7.15 16.69
C LYS A 109 16.15 -6.46 17.93
N GLY A 110 14.84 -6.58 18.13
CA GLY A 110 14.11 -5.97 19.24
C GLY A 110 13.66 -4.53 18.99
N THR A 111 14.03 -3.92 17.87
CA THR A 111 13.52 -2.63 17.42
C THR A 111 12.08 -2.80 16.96
N GLY A 112 11.19 -1.91 17.42
CA GLY A 112 9.80 -1.86 17.00
C GLY A 112 9.48 -0.49 16.44
N MET A 113 8.75 -0.43 15.34
CA MET A 113 8.26 0.81 14.75
C MET A 113 6.75 0.77 14.72
N LEU A 114 6.13 1.72 15.41
CA LEU A 114 4.69 1.94 15.44
C LEU A 114 4.37 3.12 14.52
N ILE A 115 3.42 2.90 13.63
CA ILE A 115 2.86 3.88 12.73
C ILE A 115 1.41 4.07 13.17
N THR A 116 1.01 5.32 13.37
CA THR A 116 -0.39 5.67 13.63
C THR A 116 -0.90 6.50 12.47
N ASP A 117 -1.92 5.97 11.81
CA ASP A 117 -2.66 6.65 10.75
C ASP A 117 -3.90 7.31 11.35
N TYR A 118 -4.31 8.43 10.79
CA TYR A 118 -5.40 9.25 11.32
C TYR A 118 -6.61 9.23 10.39
N VAL A 119 -7.80 9.47 10.96
CA VAL A 119 -9.04 9.57 10.17
C VAL A 119 -9.00 10.78 9.23
N ASP A 120 -8.34 11.85 9.67
CA ASP A 120 -8.09 13.02 8.84
C ASP A 120 -6.89 12.76 7.91
N ASP A 121 -7.19 12.55 6.62
CA ASP A 121 -6.19 12.29 5.58
C ASP A 121 -5.26 13.48 5.30
N ALA A 122 -5.62 14.69 5.71
CA ALA A 122 -4.75 15.86 5.62
C ALA A 122 -3.69 15.89 6.73
N LYS A 123 -3.82 15.03 7.74
CA LYS A 123 -2.89 14.94 8.86
C LYS A 123 -1.84 13.88 8.59
N SER A 124 -0.57 14.28 8.66
CA SER A 124 0.57 13.36 8.58
C SER A 124 0.50 12.26 9.63
N GLN A 125 0.92 11.06 9.22
CA GLN A 125 1.06 9.91 10.10
C GLN A 125 2.08 10.20 11.21
N SER A 126 1.88 9.59 12.38
CA SER A 126 2.86 9.67 13.46
C SER A 126 3.67 8.39 13.56
N TYR A 127 4.99 8.56 13.71
CA TYR A 127 5.94 7.46 13.81
C TYR A 127 6.57 7.44 15.21
N ALA A 128 6.60 6.25 15.82
CA ALA A 128 7.29 6.00 17.08
C ALA A 128 8.17 4.76 16.97
N ILE A 129 9.45 4.89 17.29
CA ILE A 129 10.42 3.81 17.27
C ILE A 129 10.91 3.48 18.69
N TRP A 130 10.79 2.20 19.06
CA TRP A 130 11.40 1.65 20.25
C TRP A 130 12.83 1.21 19.95
N LEU A 131 13.80 1.76 20.69
CA LEU A 131 15.21 1.44 20.55
C LEU A 131 15.69 0.65 21.78
N PRO A 132 15.90 -0.68 21.66
CA PRO A 132 16.20 -1.53 22.82
C PRO A 132 17.53 -1.17 23.50
N ALA A 133 18.53 -0.73 22.74
CA ALA A 133 19.83 -0.32 23.28
C ALA A 133 19.73 0.90 24.20
N LEU A 134 18.78 1.80 23.95
CA LEU A 134 18.55 3.00 24.75
C LEU A 134 17.42 2.84 25.77
N ARG A 135 16.62 1.77 25.65
CA ARG A 135 15.36 1.56 26.36
C ARG A 135 14.44 2.78 26.29
N LYS A 136 14.39 3.42 25.12
CA LYS A 136 13.65 4.67 24.89
C LYS A 136 12.82 4.59 23.61
N ILE A 137 11.70 5.29 23.63
CA ILE A 137 10.88 5.57 22.45
C ILE A 137 11.33 6.91 21.89
N ARG A 138 11.54 6.98 20.58
CA ARG A 138 11.69 8.25 19.85
C ARG A 138 10.50 8.44 18.93
N ARG A 139 10.00 9.66 18.84
CA ARG A 139 8.98 10.05 17.86
C ARG A 139 9.65 10.88 16.77
N PHE A 140 9.17 10.74 15.55
CA PHE A 140 9.60 11.55 14.42
C PHE A 140 8.41 11.87 13.53
N ALA A 141 8.55 12.91 12.72
CA ALA A 141 7.56 13.29 11.73
C ALA A 141 7.45 12.21 10.64
N GLU A 142 6.38 12.28 9.87
CA GLU A 142 6.23 11.47 8.65
C GLU A 142 7.49 11.62 7.76
N PRO A 143 8.16 10.51 7.39
CA PRO A 143 9.32 10.54 6.51
C PRO A 143 8.96 11.03 5.10
N ALA A 144 9.98 11.38 4.32
CA ALA A 144 9.76 11.60 2.91
C ALA A 144 9.34 10.29 2.25
N HIS A 145 8.55 10.37 1.18
CA HIS A 145 8.04 9.17 0.53
C HIS A 145 9.15 8.32 -0.09
N ASP A 146 10.24 8.93 -0.57
CA ASP A 146 11.40 8.29 -1.18
C ASP A 146 12.46 7.83 -0.16
N ASP A 147 12.27 8.12 1.14
CA ASP A 147 13.15 7.63 2.19
C ASP A 147 13.09 6.10 2.30
N ALA A 148 14.25 5.49 2.54
CA ALA A 148 14.38 4.04 2.69
C ALA A 148 13.69 3.53 3.96
N TRP A 149 12.78 2.56 3.79
CA TRP A 149 12.08 1.90 4.88
C TRP A 149 12.97 0.83 5.51
N GLY A 150 13.40 1.05 6.76
CA GLY A 150 14.16 0.06 7.53
C GLY A 150 15.54 -0.28 6.95
N GLY A 151 16.12 0.60 6.12
CA GLY A 151 17.40 0.37 5.43
C GLY A 151 17.30 -0.69 4.33
N THR A 152 16.12 -0.85 3.74
CA THR A 152 15.84 -1.75 2.61
C THR A 152 15.69 -0.95 1.32
N ASP A 153 15.50 -1.63 0.19
CA ASP A 153 15.22 -0.97 -1.10
C ASP A 153 13.75 -0.52 -1.22
N PHE A 154 12.89 -0.86 -0.24
CA PHE A 154 11.54 -0.32 -0.16
C PHE A 154 11.57 1.10 0.38
N THR A 155 10.73 1.97 -0.16
CA THR A 155 10.54 3.34 0.34
C THR A 155 9.34 3.43 1.29
N PHE A 156 9.23 4.50 2.09
CA PHE A 156 8.02 4.75 2.87
C PHE A 156 6.78 4.93 1.97
N GLY A 157 6.97 5.47 0.77
CA GLY A 157 5.95 5.57 -0.28
C GLY A 157 5.44 4.22 -0.74
N ASP A 158 6.32 3.22 -0.90
CA ASP A 158 5.93 1.88 -1.32
C ASP A 158 5.13 1.13 -0.26
N VAL A 159 5.46 1.34 1.01
CA VAL A 159 4.95 0.51 2.11
C VAL A 159 3.73 1.13 2.81
N MET A 160 3.70 2.46 3.02
CA MET A 160 2.75 3.09 3.96
C MET A 160 2.12 4.39 3.50
N LEU A 161 2.83 5.23 2.73
CA LEU A 161 2.42 6.63 2.53
C LEU A 161 1.63 6.87 1.25
N ARG A 162 1.69 5.96 0.26
CA ARG A 162 1.01 6.17 -1.02
C ARG A 162 -0.50 5.95 -0.91
N LYS A 163 -1.27 6.98 -1.24
CA LYS A 163 -2.74 6.98 -1.28
C LYS A 163 -3.26 7.24 -2.71
N PRO A 164 -4.47 6.78 -3.09
CA PRO A 164 -5.02 6.96 -4.43
C PRO A 164 -5.05 8.43 -4.85
N GLN A 165 -5.45 9.34 -3.95
CA GLN A 165 -5.54 10.77 -4.26
C GLN A 165 -4.21 11.43 -4.65
N HIS A 166 -3.06 10.82 -4.33
CA HIS A 166 -1.74 11.34 -4.71
C HIS A 166 -1.45 11.23 -6.22
N GLU A 167 -2.28 10.50 -6.95
CA GLU A 167 -2.07 10.17 -8.35
C GLU A 167 -3.35 10.42 -9.16
N SER A 168 -3.19 10.51 -10.48
CA SER A 168 -4.27 10.49 -11.46
C SER A 168 -4.26 9.13 -12.16
N HIS A 169 -5.43 8.50 -12.28
CA HIS A 169 -5.54 7.13 -12.76
C HIS A 169 -6.25 7.04 -14.11
N LYS A 170 -5.72 6.19 -14.98
CA LYS A 170 -6.27 5.93 -16.32
C LYS A 170 -6.37 4.44 -16.56
N LEU A 171 -7.59 3.98 -16.85
CA LEU A 171 -7.82 2.61 -17.28
C LEU A 171 -7.38 2.49 -18.75
N LEU A 172 -6.30 1.75 -18.98
CA LEU A 172 -5.78 1.50 -20.32
C LEU A 172 -6.58 0.40 -21.04
N GLY A 173 -7.33 -0.40 -20.29
CA GLY A 173 -8.20 -1.46 -20.78
C GLY A 173 -8.09 -2.73 -19.95
N THR A 174 -8.62 -3.81 -20.51
CA THR A 174 -8.55 -5.16 -19.95
C THR A 174 -7.71 -6.04 -20.87
N GLU A 175 -6.81 -6.83 -20.31
CA GLU A 175 -6.01 -7.78 -21.08
C GLU A 175 -5.82 -9.13 -20.36
N THR A 176 -5.42 -10.16 -21.11
CA THR A 176 -5.02 -11.44 -20.52
C THR A 176 -3.57 -11.36 -20.06
N PHE A 177 -3.32 -11.51 -18.77
CA PHE A 177 -1.97 -11.43 -18.20
C PHE A 177 -1.14 -12.64 -18.63
N SER A 178 -0.09 -12.42 -19.42
CA SER A 178 0.76 -13.48 -19.98
C SER A 178 1.98 -13.83 -19.11
N GLY A 179 2.32 -12.96 -18.15
CA GLY A 179 3.54 -13.06 -17.34
C GLY A 179 3.45 -14.02 -16.15
N CYS A 180 4.62 -14.36 -15.62
CA CYS A 180 4.79 -14.98 -14.31
C CYS A 180 5.65 -14.07 -13.43
N LEU A 181 5.42 -14.08 -12.12
CA LEU A 181 6.29 -13.43 -11.16
C LEU A 181 7.60 -14.21 -11.07
N GLY A 182 8.72 -13.51 -11.25
CA GLY A 182 10.05 -14.07 -11.06
C GLY A 182 10.34 -14.38 -9.59
N ALA A 183 11.42 -15.13 -9.36
CA ALA A 183 11.95 -15.38 -8.02
C ALA A 183 13.35 -14.79 -7.88
N MET A 184 13.71 -14.42 -6.65
CA MET A 184 15.06 -13.98 -6.36
C MET A 184 16.03 -15.16 -6.41
N ASP A 185 16.97 -15.14 -7.36
CA ASP A 185 18.02 -16.14 -7.42
C ASP A 185 19.22 -15.75 -6.54
N VAL A 186 19.38 -16.44 -5.41
CA VAL A 186 20.54 -16.31 -4.52
C VAL A 186 21.39 -17.59 -4.64
N PRO A 187 22.69 -17.51 -4.97
CA PRO A 187 23.56 -18.69 -5.01
C PRO A 187 23.57 -19.45 -3.68
N LYS A 188 23.54 -20.79 -3.71
CA LYS A 188 23.50 -21.62 -2.49
C LYS A 188 24.62 -21.29 -1.50
N SER A 189 25.81 -20.96 -2.00
CA SER A 189 26.98 -20.56 -1.19
C SER A 189 26.76 -19.26 -0.40
N GLN A 190 25.83 -18.41 -0.83
CA GLN A 190 25.51 -17.14 -0.19
C GLN A 190 24.26 -17.22 0.70
N ARG A 191 23.55 -18.36 0.73
CA ARG A 191 22.31 -18.53 1.50
C ARG A 191 22.60 -18.78 2.98
N ASN A 192 21.96 -18.00 3.84
CA ASN A 192 21.95 -18.22 5.28
C ASN A 192 20.73 -19.07 5.71
N LYS A 193 20.57 -19.28 7.03
CA LYS A 193 19.50 -20.13 7.58
C LYS A 193 18.06 -19.71 7.21
N TYR A 194 17.83 -18.43 6.89
CA TYR A 194 16.51 -17.90 6.50
C TYR A 194 16.25 -17.99 5.00
N MET A 195 17.29 -18.24 4.20
CA MET A 195 17.19 -18.38 2.72
C MET A 195 17.19 -19.84 2.27
N LYS A 196 17.01 -20.80 3.17
CA LYS A 196 17.01 -22.24 2.83
C LYS A 196 15.85 -22.63 1.90
N LYS A 197 14.72 -21.93 1.99
CA LYS A 197 13.50 -22.16 1.20
C LYS A 197 12.98 -20.83 0.67
N LEU A 198 13.71 -20.25 -0.27
CA LEU A 198 13.23 -19.06 -0.98
C LEU A 198 12.01 -19.41 -1.84
N PRO A 199 11.04 -18.51 -2.01
CA PRO A 199 9.91 -18.72 -2.91
C PRO A 199 10.38 -18.98 -4.35
N GLU A 200 9.68 -19.88 -5.03
CA GLU A 200 9.83 -20.08 -6.47
C GLU A 200 9.02 -19.04 -7.25
N GLY A 201 9.27 -18.94 -8.55
CA GLY A 201 8.47 -18.07 -9.42
C GLY A 201 7.00 -18.51 -9.41
N SER A 202 6.08 -17.55 -9.58
CA SER A 202 4.65 -17.80 -9.53
C SER A 202 3.96 -17.45 -10.84
N CYS A 203 3.31 -18.43 -11.45
CA CYS A 203 2.46 -18.24 -12.64
C CYS A 203 0.97 -18.22 -12.28
N VAL A 204 0.60 -18.01 -11.02
CA VAL A 204 -0.82 -18.00 -10.58
C VAL A 204 -1.66 -16.97 -11.34
N SER A 205 -1.06 -15.85 -11.74
CA SER A 205 -1.75 -14.79 -12.48
C SER A 205 -1.75 -15.03 -14.00
N LYS A 206 -1.05 -16.06 -14.50
CA LYS A 206 -0.98 -16.34 -15.93
C LYS A 206 -2.36 -16.70 -16.48
N SER A 207 -2.68 -16.16 -17.64
CA SER A 207 -3.96 -16.33 -18.34
C SER A 207 -5.18 -15.76 -17.59
N LYS A 208 -4.97 -14.99 -16.51
CA LYS A 208 -6.06 -14.27 -15.87
C LYS A 208 -6.39 -12.99 -16.64
N GLU A 209 -7.66 -12.63 -16.64
CA GLU A 209 -8.13 -11.35 -17.15
C GLU A 209 -7.86 -10.26 -16.10
N VAL A 210 -7.12 -9.23 -16.49
CA VAL A 210 -6.67 -8.14 -15.61
C VAL A 210 -7.02 -6.78 -16.18
N PHE A 211 -7.39 -5.85 -15.31
CA PHE A 211 -7.40 -4.43 -15.61
C PHE A 211 -5.96 -3.91 -15.66
N LYS A 212 -5.66 -3.10 -16.67
CA LYS A 212 -4.39 -2.38 -16.79
C LYS A 212 -4.62 -0.92 -16.45
N VAL A 213 -4.13 -0.48 -15.30
CA VAL A 213 -4.34 0.89 -14.81
C VAL A 213 -3.01 1.63 -14.74
N GLU A 214 -2.89 2.72 -15.48
CA GLU A 214 -1.78 3.66 -15.38
C GLU A 214 -2.08 4.68 -14.27
N SER A 215 -1.10 4.93 -13.41
CA SER A 215 -1.17 5.94 -12.35
C SER A 215 -0.01 6.92 -12.51
N THR A 216 -0.33 8.21 -12.57
CA THR A 216 0.64 9.30 -12.72
C THR A 216 0.62 10.16 -11.46
N PRO A 217 1.75 10.39 -10.77
CA PRO A 217 1.82 11.27 -9.61
C PRO A 217 1.34 12.69 -9.91
N LYS A 218 0.67 13.33 -8.95
CA LYS A 218 0.23 14.73 -9.06
C LYS A 218 1.26 15.73 -8.54
N LYS A 219 2.23 15.28 -7.73
CA LYS A 219 3.28 16.14 -7.18
C LYS A 219 4.54 16.02 -8.03
N ASP A 220 5.25 17.14 -8.16
CA ASP A 220 6.57 17.18 -8.79
C ASP A 220 7.60 16.41 -7.96
N ASN A 221 8.67 15.94 -8.63
CA ASN A 221 9.79 15.20 -8.02
C ASN A 221 9.38 13.90 -7.29
N TRP A 222 8.35 13.22 -7.78
CA TRP A 222 8.06 11.85 -7.37
C TRP A 222 9.11 10.89 -7.94
N TRP A 223 9.37 9.75 -7.29
CA TRP A 223 10.44 8.82 -7.70
C TRP A 223 10.11 7.96 -8.94
N TYR A 224 9.02 8.27 -9.64
CA TYR A 224 8.63 7.70 -10.94
C TYR A 224 7.70 8.66 -11.71
N ASP A 225 7.71 8.56 -13.04
CA ASP A 225 6.81 9.35 -13.91
C ASP A 225 5.40 8.77 -13.95
N ASN A 226 5.29 7.46 -14.12
CA ASN A 226 4.05 6.71 -14.05
C ASN A 226 4.32 5.29 -13.57
N ARG A 227 3.25 4.60 -13.16
CA ARG A 227 3.28 3.15 -12.97
C ARG A 227 2.09 2.49 -13.64
N VAL A 228 2.29 1.26 -14.08
CA VAL A 228 1.22 0.41 -14.60
C VAL A 228 0.94 -0.71 -13.62
N SER A 229 -0.30 -0.77 -13.14
CA SER A 229 -0.80 -1.83 -12.26
C SER A 229 -1.66 -2.80 -13.06
N TYR A 230 -1.43 -4.09 -12.84
CA TYR A 230 -2.22 -5.18 -13.39
C TYR A 230 -3.07 -5.76 -12.26
N VAL A 231 -4.38 -5.56 -12.32
CA VAL A 231 -5.32 -5.90 -11.24
C VAL A 231 -6.29 -6.96 -11.74
N ASP A 232 -6.41 -8.08 -11.03
CA ASP A 232 -7.31 -9.17 -11.42
C ASP A 232 -8.77 -8.67 -11.41
N THR A 233 -9.50 -8.97 -12.49
CA THR A 233 -10.88 -8.52 -12.69
C THR A 233 -11.88 -9.18 -11.74
N LYS A 234 -11.49 -10.30 -11.11
CA LYS A 234 -12.36 -11.09 -10.23
C LYS A 234 -12.01 -10.97 -8.75
N SER A 235 -10.73 -10.74 -8.44
CA SER A 235 -10.24 -10.56 -7.08
C SER A 235 -9.35 -9.33 -7.00
N PHE A 236 -9.79 -8.32 -6.26
CA PHE A 236 -8.95 -7.17 -5.89
C PHE A 236 -7.97 -7.55 -4.78
#